data_AF-A0A8S3SW11-F1
#
_entry.id   AF-A0A8S3SW11-F1
#
_cell.length_a   1.000
_cell.length_b   1.000
_cell.length_c   1.000
_cell.angle_alpha   90.00
_cell.angle_beta   90.00
_cell.angle_gamma   90.00
#
_symmetry.space_group_name_H-M   'P 1'
#
loop_
_entity.id
_entity.type
_entity.pdbx_description
1 polymer ?
#
loop_
_entity_poly.entity_id
_entity_poly.type
_entity_poly.pdbx_seq_one_letter_code
_entity_poly.pdbx_strand_id
1 'polypeptide(L)'
;MAYLQDNDWSSKGMIKIRGDQCWRDLTCMNYHYETQPVPNPISYFMHQSPEVFHKFETLTNHFVELVVPFLLFLPRRLCMVGGAIQILFQVVLIISGNLSFLNWLTIVPSLACFDDASCSWLFSNSRNGVKWKVREVENEIKHSKQPPRLGCYMRRVFNLSLAGLIAYLSIPVVQNLLSQRQAMNTSFDPLRLVNTYGAFGSVTKERTEVIFEGTYGNPHSSTAKWEEYEFKCKPGNVTRAPCLISPYHYRLDWLMWFAAFQNYQRNPWLIHLGVKLLANDEDATSLIQNNPFEGKSPPRFIRAEHYRYRYTKINSKEAKAGKWWKRTKVGSYLPPISLDSVKDFMKQMDYTMPRIRKMRKH
;
A
#
# COMPACT_ATOMS: atom_id res chain seq x y z
N MET A 1 -9.27 -2.99 -9.14
CA MET A 1 -8.59 -4.22 -9.56
C MET A 1 -7.09 -4.03 -9.36
N ALA A 2 -6.56 -4.35 -8.19
CA ALA A 2 -5.16 -4.08 -7.83
C ALA A 2 -4.64 -5.12 -6.83
N TYR A 3 -4.86 -6.40 -7.12
CA TYR A 3 -4.40 -7.47 -6.25
C TYR A 3 -3.80 -8.57 -7.12
N LEU A 4 -2.59 -9.01 -6.72
CA LEU A 4 -1.77 -10.10 -7.26
C LEU A 4 -0.73 -9.69 -8.32
N GLN A 5 0.39 -9.11 -7.89
CA GLN A 5 1.79 -9.47 -8.22
C GLN A 5 2.73 -8.30 -7.91
N ASP A 6 3.19 -8.25 -6.66
CA ASP A 6 4.18 -7.27 -6.20
C ASP A 6 5.64 -7.73 -6.36
N ASN A 7 5.89 -8.87 -7.02
CA ASN A 7 7.19 -9.55 -7.04
C ASN A 7 8.08 -9.20 -8.25
N ASP A 8 7.68 -8.26 -9.11
CA ASP A 8 8.50 -7.80 -10.24
C ASP A 8 9.27 -6.51 -9.91
N TRP A 9 10.46 -6.72 -9.35
CA TRP A 9 11.36 -5.68 -8.86
C TRP A 9 11.93 -4.79 -9.96
N SER A 10 12.32 -5.41 -11.09
CA SER A 10 12.91 -4.71 -12.23
C SER A 10 11.91 -3.75 -12.85
N SER A 11 10.66 -4.20 -13.02
CA SER A 11 9.57 -3.37 -13.53
C SER A 11 9.26 -2.17 -12.63
N LYS A 12 9.32 -2.34 -11.29
CA LYS A 12 9.15 -1.24 -10.32
C LYS A 12 10.25 -0.18 -10.41
N GLY A 13 11.52 -0.57 -10.53
CA GLY A 13 12.61 0.39 -10.71
C GLY A 13 12.51 1.15 -12.04
N MET A 14 12.15 0.44 -13.11
CA MET A 14 12.03 1.02 -14.46
C MET A 14 10.88 2.04 -14.56
N ILE A 15 9.73 1.77 -13.94
CA ILE A 15 8.62 2.73 -13.94
C ILE A 15 8.99 4.01 -13.19
N LYS A 16 9.81 3.94 -12.14
CA LYS A 16 10.24 5.12 -11.37
C LYS A 16 11.15 6.02 -12.19
N ILE A 17 12.21 5.47 -12.78
CA ILE A 17 13.15 6.24 -13.62
C ILE A 17 12.43 6.91 -14.81
N ARG A 18 11.49 6.21 -15.42
CA ARG A 18 10.76 6.70 -16.61
C ARG A 18 9.49 7.48 -16.28
N GLY A 19 8.99 7.41 -15.05
CA GLY A 19 7.70 7.94 -14.65
C GLY A 19 7.74 9.43 -14.37
N ASP A 20 8.46 9.83 -13.32
CA ASP A 20 8.52 11.22 -12.86
C ASP A 20 9.96 11.75 -12.91
N GLN A 21 10.09 13.05 -13.14
CA GLN A 21 11.38 13.73 -13.09
C GLN A 21 12.00 13.67 -11.69
N CYS A 22 11.18 13.66 -10.62
CA CYS A 22 11.72 13.60 -9.26
C CYS A 22 12.55 12.34 -8.98
N TRP A 23 12.30 11.22 -9.68
CA TRP A 23 13.05 9.98 -9.48
C TRP A 23 14.44 10.11 -10.08
N ARG A 24 14.56 10.80 -11.21
CA ARG A 24 15.82 11.11 -11.90
C ARG A 24 16.63 12.17 -11.15
N ASP A 25 15.94 13.16 -10.58
CA ASP A 25 16.57 14.21 -9.77
C ASP A 25 16.88 13.76 -8.33
N LEU A 26 16.51 12.52 -7.96
CA LEU A 26 16.68 11.92 -6.64
C LEU A 26 15.92 12.66 -5.52
N THR A 27 14.85 13.38 -5.85
CA THR A 27 14.10 14.24 -4.91
C THR A 27 12.72 13.68 -4.51
N CYS A 28 12.28 12.54 -5.03
CA CYS A 28 10.93 12.03 -4.73
C CYS A 28 10.68 11.79 -3.24
N MET A 29 11.71 11.39 -2.47
CA MET A 29 11.56 11.14 -1.04
C MET A 29 11.29 12.40 -0.22
N ASN A 30 11.56 13.60 -0.76
CA ASN A 30 11.15 14.87 -0.16
C ASN A 30 9.62 14.99 -0.03
N TYR A 31 8.87 14.29 -0.89
CA TYR A 31 7.41 14.35 -0.92
C TYR A 31 6.76 13.05 -0.44
N HIS A 32 7.39 11.91 -0.71
CA HIS A 32 6.78 10.59 -0.55
C HIS A 32 6.28 10.32 0.87
N TYR A 33 7.07 10.66 1.90
CA TYR A 33 6.71 10.37 3.28
C TYR A 33 5.42 11.06 3.74
N GLU A 34 5.16 12.27 3.29
CA GLU A 34 3.92 13.02 3.59
C GLU A 34 2.74 12.55 2.74
N THR A 35 3.01 12.21 1.48
CA THR A 35 1.97 12.01 0.46
C THR A 35 1.54 10.56 0.28
N GLN A 36 2.28 9.59 0.82
CA GLN A 36 1.96 8.15 0.77
C GLN A 36 0.56 7.83 1.32
N PRO A 37 -0.11 6.75 0.87
CA PRO A 37 -1.54 6.51 1.11
C PRO A 37 -1.99 6.63 2.56
N VAL A 38 -1.33 5.91 3.47
CA VAL A 38 -1.53 6.00 4.92
C VAL A 38 -0.17 6.13 5.58
N PRO A 39 0.30 7.35 5.90
CA PRO A 39 1.59 7.50 6.56
C PRO A 39 1.59 6.91 7.97
N ASN A 40 2.78 6.59 8.47
CA ASN A 40 2.98 6.11 9.84
C ASN A 40 3.74 7.18 10.68
N PRO A 41 3.90 6.97 12.00
CA PRO A 41 4.61 7.94 12.84
C PRO A 41 6.05 8.20 12.40
N ILE A 42 6.75 7.17 11.92
CA ILE A 42 8.15 7.26 11.51
C ILE A 42 8.28 8.10 10.24
N SER A 43 7.29 8.01 9.33
CA SER A 43 7.22 8.85 8.13
C SER A 43 7.28 10.34 8.45
N TYR A 44 6.64 10.78 9.53
CA TYR A 44 6.68 12.18 9.97
C TYR A 44 8.10 12.65 10.31
N PHE A 45 8.90 11.80 10.95
CA PHE A 45 10.28 12.12 11.30
C PHE A 45 11.20 12.03 10.09
N MET A 46 11.04 10.97 9.28
CA MET A 46 11.82 10.76 8.06
C MET A 46 11.60 11.87 7.05
N HIS A 47 10.37 12.40 6.91
CA HIS A 47 10.07 13.53 6.03
C HIS A 47 10.90 14.80 6.32
N GLN A 48 11.44 14.91 7.54
CA GLN A 48 12.16 16.10 7.99
C GLN A 48 13.68 15.94 7.90
N SER A 49 14.14 14.78 7.42
CA SER A 49 15.54 14.55 7.13
C SER A 49 16.03 15.50 6.02
N PRO A 50 17.33 15.83 6.01
CA PRO A 50 17.88 16.70 4.98
C PRO A 50 17.81 16.05 3.60
N GLU A 51 17.72 16.87 2.56
CA GLU A 51 17.61 16.41 1.16
C GLU A 51 18.74 15.43 0.75
N VAL A 52 19.94 15.59 1.30
CA VAL A 52 21.07 14.68 1.05
C VAL A 52 20.72 13.24 1.46
N PHE A 53 20.02 13.08 2.58
CA PHE A 53 19.55 11.78 3.04
C PHE A 53 18.49 11.22 2.07
N HIS A 54 17.54 12.06 1.64
CA HIS A 54 16.52 11.68 0.65
C HIS A 54 17.08 11.28 -0.72
N LYS A 55 18.15 11.93 -1.16
CA LYS A 55 18.88 11.55 -2.38
C LYS A 55 19.52 10.17 -2.23
N PHE A 56 20.14 9.92 -1.08
CA PHE A 56 20.72 8.60 -0.76
C PHE A 56 19.66 7.51 -0.70
N GLU A 57 18.52 7.77 -0.06
CA GLU A 57 17.37 6.84 -0.03
C GLU A 57 16.88 6.54 -1.44
N THR A 58 16.73 7.57 -2.28
CA THR A 58 16.28 7.40 -3.66
C THR A 58 17.29 6.62 -4.49
N LEU A 59 18.58 6.83 -4.30
CA LEU A 59 19.63 6.06 -4.97
C LEU A 59 19.64 4.59 -4.54
N THR A 60 19.52 4.35 -3.22
CA THR A 60 19.38 3.00 -2.65
C THR A 60 18.13 2.31 -3.21
N ASN A 61 17.03 3.07 -3.28
CA ASN A 61 15.90 2.94 -4.20
C ASN A 61 16.20 2.12 -5.45
N HIS A 62 16.86 2.84 -6.37
CA HIS A 62 17.19 2.36 -7.70
C HIS A 62 18.13 1.16 -7.65
N PHE A 63 19.12 1.15 -6.75
CA PHE A 63 20.05 0.03 -6.62
C PHE A 63 19.32 -1.27 -6.23
N VAL A 64 18.43 -1.23 -5.24
CA VAL A 64 17.72 -2.41 -4.75
C VAL A 64 16.67 -2.90 -5.75
N GLU A 65 16.02 -2.00 -6.49
CA GLU A 65 15.00 -2.41 -7.47
C GLU A 65 15.59 -2.81 -8.83
N LEU A 66 16.74 -2.27 -9.23
CA LEU A 66 17.32 -2.49 -10.56
C LEU A 66 18.57 -3.35 -10.58
N VAL A 67 19.34 -3.45 -9.49
CA VAL A 67 20.62 -4.19 -9.50
C VAL A 67 20.50 -5.46 -8.68
N VAL A 68 19.97 -5.36 -7.46
CA VAL A 68 19.87 -6.50 -6.53
C VAL A 68 19.11 -7.72 -7.08
N PRO A 69 18.03 -7.58 -7.88
CA PRO A 69 17.34 -8.75 -8.44
C PRO A 69 18.25 -9.61 -9.33
N PHE A 70 19.25 -9.02 -9.98
CA PHE A 70 20.19 -9.76 -10.82
C PHE A 70 21.17 -10.62 -10.01
N LEU A 71 21.35 -10.33 -8.71
CA LEU A 71 22.17 -11.17 -7.82
C LEU A 71 21.57 -12.57 -7.64
N LEU A 72 20.26 -12.76 -7.93
CA LEU A 72 19.61 -14.07 -7.91
C LEU A 72 20.20 -15.04 -8.93
N PHE A 73 20.76 -14.53 -10.04
CA PHE A 73 21.37 -15.35 -11.10
C PHE A 73 22.86 -15.61 -10.86
N LEU A 74 23.45 -15.02 -9.81
CA LEU A 74 24.87 -15.14 -9.48
C LEU A 74 25.14 -16.30 -8.51
N PRO A 75 26.41 -16.68 -8.27
CA PRO A 75 26.75 -17.78 -7.37
C PRO A 75 26.10 -17.66 -6.00
N ARG A 76 25.90 -18.82 -5.35
CA ARG A 76 25.15 -19.01 -4.10
C ARG A 76 25.33 -17.87 -3.06
N ARG A 77 26.57 -17.45 -2.81
CA ARG A 77 26.88 -16.37 -1.84
C ARG A 77 26.23 -15.04 -2.20
N LEU A 78 26.27 -14.65 -3.47
CA LEU A 78 25.68 -13.40 -3.95
C LEU A 78 24.15 -13.46 -3.98
N CYS A 79 23.57 -14.63 -4.31
CA CYS A 79 22.14 -14.86 -4.20
C CYS A 79 21.64 -14.65 -2.76
N MET A 80 22.34 -15.17 -1.75
CA MET A 80 22.02 -14.95 -0.34
C MET A 80 22.13 -13.48 0.07
N VAL A 81 23.20 -12.80 -0.37
CA VAL A 81 23.38 -11.37 -0.13
C VAL A 81 22.23 -10.58 -0.76
N GLY A 82 21.83 -10.91 -2.00
CA GLY A 82 20.70 -10.27 -2.67
C GLY A 82 19.38 -10.48 -1.92
N GLY A 83 19.10 -11.70 -1.48
CA GLY A 83 17.94 -12.00 -0.64
C GLY A 83 17.95 -11.23 0.69
N ALA A 84 19.10 -11.13 1.36
CA ALA A 84 19.24 -10.38 2.60
C ALA A 84 19.00 -8.88 2.41
N ILE A 85 19.56 -8.31 1.33
CA ILE A 85 19.33 -6.91 0.97
C ILE A 85 17.84 -6.65 0.68
N GLN A 86 17.18 -7.54 -0.06
CA GLN A 86 15.73 -7.40 -0.33
C GLN A 86 14.90 -7.45 0.95
N ILE A 87 15.17 -8.40 1.85
CA ILE A 87 14.47 -8.50 3.13
C ILE A 87 14.69 -7.24 3.96
N LEU A 88 15.94 -6.79 4.10
CA LEU A 88 16.27 -5.58 4.84
C LEU A 88 15.57 -4.36 4.26
N PHE A 89 15.56 -4.22 2.94
CA PHE A 89 14.88 -3.13 2.24
C PHE A 89 13.37 -3.15 2.51
N GLN A 90 12.71 -4.31 2.45
CA GLN A 90 11.29 -4.44 2.78
C GLN A 90 11.00 -4.11 4.25
N VAL A 91 11.88 -4.51 5.18
CA VAL A 91 11.76 -4.15 6.61
C VAL A 91 11.86 -2.64 6.80
N VAL A 92 12.79 -1.97 6.14
CA VAL A 92 12.89 -0.50 6.18
C VAL A 92 11.61 0.15 5.65
N LEU A 93 11.03 -0.35 4.55
CA LEU A 93 9.77 0.16 4.02
C LEU A 93 8.57 -0.08 4.95
N ILE A 94 8.54 -1.21 5.68
CA ILE A 94 7.52 -1.50 6.71
C ILE A 94 7.64 -0.51 7.88
N ILE A 95 8.87 -0.20 8.28
CA ILE A 95 9.14 0.73 9.38
C ILE A 95 8.84 2.17 8.94
N SER A 96 9.13 2.55 7.70
CA SER A 96 9.04 3.93 7.25
C SER A 96 7.68 4.35 6.67
N GLY A 97 6.77 3.40 6.39
CA GLY A 97 5.40 3.69 5.94
C GLY A 97 4.43 2.52 6.15
N ASN A 98 3.13 2.74 5.87
CA ASN A 98 2.15 1.64 5.86
C ASN A 98 1.82 1.23 4.43
N LEU A 99 2.64 0.37 3.83
CA LEU A 99 2.35 -0.26 2.53
C LEU A 99 1.55 -1.57 2.65
N SER A 100 0.86 -1.76 3.78
CA SER A 100 0.03 -2.92 4.08
C SER A 100 0.80 -4.26 3.99
N PHE A 101 0.14 -5.34 3.55
CA PHE A 101 0.71 -6.68 3.44
C PHE A 101 1.67 -6.85 2.25
N LEU A 102 1.82 -5.84 1.38
CA LEU A 102 2.59 -5.95 0.14
C LEU A 102 4.07 -6.21 0.42
N ASN A 103 4.67 -5.47 1.36
CA ASN A 103 6.07 -5.67 1.75
C ASN A 103 6.31 -7.08 2.31
N TRP A 104 5.33 -7.64 3.03
CA TRP A 104 5.40 -9.00 3.57
C TRP A 104 5.35 -10.06 2.49
N LEU A 105 4.45 -9.92 1.51
CA LEU A 105 4.41 -10.81 0.35
C LEU A 105 5.71 -10.78 -0.45
N THR A 106 6.39 -9.65 -0.42
CA THR A 106 7.62 -9.40 -1.13
C THR A 106 8.86 -9.99 -0.39
N ILE A 107 8.79 -10.12 0.95
CA ILE A 107 9.79 -10.81 1.77
C ILE A 107 9.77 -12.33 1.50
N VAL A 108 8.59 -12.93 1.33
CA VAL A 108 8.43 -14.40 1.17
C VAL A 108 9.32 -14.99 0.06
N PRO A 109 9.32 -14.51 -1.20
CA PRO A 109 10.20 -15.05 -2.23
C PRO A 109 11.68 -14.80 -1.93
N SER A 110 12.02 -13.75 -1.20
CA SER A 110 13.40 -13.45 -0.81
C SER A 110 13.94 -14.47 0.20
N LEU A 111 13.08 -15.12 0.99
CA LEU A 111 13.46 -16.22 1.88
C LEU A 111 13.96 -17.45 1.10
N ALA A 112 13.50 -17.66 -0.13
CA ALA A 112 13.96 -18.76 -0.98
C ALA A 112 15.43 -18.60 -1.42
N CYS A 113 16.04 -17.44 -1.16
CA CYS A 113 17.47 -17.22 -1.39
C CYS A 113 18.36 -17.88 -0.31
N PHE A 114 17.81 -18.40 0.78
CA PHE A 114 18.57 -19.00 1.88
C PHE A 114 18.44 -20.53 1.86
N ASP A 115 19.50 -21.22 2.26
CA ASP A 115 19.54 -22.69 2.35
C ASP A 115 19.57 -23.10 3.83
N ASP A 116 19.36 -24.39 4.07
CA ASP A 116 19.31 -24.96 5.42
C ASP A 116 20.60 -24.69 6.20
N ALA A 117 21.75 -24.68 5.53
CA ALA A 117 23.03 -24.34 6.13
C ALA A 117 23.07 -22.89 6.64
N SER A 118 22.54 -21.96 5.85
CA SER A 118 22.49 -20.53 6.20
C SER A 118 21.51 -20.25 7.32
N CYS A 119 20.40 -21.00 7.41
CA CYS A 119 19.43 -20.89 8.50
C CYS A 119 19.81 -21.73 9.72
N SER A 120 20.90 -22.51 9.65
CA SER A 120 21.27 -23.44 10.71
C SER A 120 21.44 -22.72 12.05
N TRP A 121 21.93 -21.48 12.10
CA TRP A 121 22.12 -20.72 13.34
C TRP A 121 20.85 -20.59 14.21
N LEU A 122 19.65 -20.68 13.63
CA LEU A 122 18.37 -20.65 14.36
C LEU A 122 18.12 -21.89 15.24
N PHE A 123 18.87 -22.97 15.03
CA PHE A 123 18.69 -24.24 15.73
C PHE A 123 19.83 -24.50 16.72
N SER A 124 19.50 -25.10 17.87
CA SER A 124 20.50 -25.44 18.91
C SER A 124 21.53 -26.46 18.40
N ASN A 125 22.78 -26.33 18.89
CA ASN A 125 23.88 -27.28 18.68
C ASN A 125 23.83 -28.48 19.65
N SER A 126 22.74 -28.66 20.40
CA SER A 126 22.59 -29.77 21.34
C SER A 126 22.74 -31.14 20.66
N ARG A 127 23.30 -32.10 21.41
CA ARG A 127 23.36 -33.52 21.00
C ARG A 127 21.92 -34.01 20.80
N ASN A 128 21.63 -34.64 19.66
CA ASN A 128 20.28 -35.01 19.18
C ASN A 128 19.36 -33.85 18.72
N GLY A 129 19.89 -32.63 18.57
CA GLY A 129 19.16 -31.51 17.97
C GLY A 129 18.97 -31.64 16.45
N VAL A 130 18.15 -30.76 15.87
CA VAL A 130 17.83 -30.74 14.43
C VAL A 130 19.09 -30.75 13.56
N LYS A 131 20.10 -29.92 13.91
CA LYS A 131 21.39 -29.87 13.21
C LYS A 131 22.11 -31.21 13.15
N TRP A 132 22.07 -31.96 14.25
CA TRP A 132 22.78 -33.24 14.36
C TRP A 132 22.09 -34.29 13.47
N LYS A 133 20.76 -34.36 13.54
CA LYS A 133 19.96 -35.27 12.69
C LYS A 133 20.11 -34.96 11.20
N VAL A 134 20.10 -33.68 10.81
CA VAL A 134 20.30 -33.29 9.39
C VAL A 134 21.69 -33.70 8.91
N ARG A 135 22.74 -33.48 9.71
CA ARG A 135 24.11 -33.92 9.36
C ARG A 135 24.23 -35.43 9.25
N GLU A 136 23.55 -36.18 10.13
CA GLU A 136 23.51 -37.65 10.07
C GLU A 136 22.88 -38.11 8.76
N VAL A 137 21.70 -37.59 8.41
CA VAL A 137 21.02 -37.88 7.13
C VAL A 137 21.88 -37.47 5.92
N GLU A 138 22.52 -36.31 5.94
CA GLU A 138 23.43 -35.88 4.87
C GLU A 138 24.62 -36.83 4.70
N ASN A 139 25.18 -37.29 5.81
CA ASN A 139 26.30 -38.24 5.79
C ASN A 139 25.84 -39.60 5.26
N GLU A 140 24.67 -40.10 5.69
CA GLU A 140 24.09 -41.34 5.15
C GLU A 140 23.86 -41.25 3.63
N ILE A 141 23.28 -40.14 3.15
CA ILE A 141 23.04 -39.92 1.72
C ILE A 141 24.34 -39.86 0.93
N LYS A 142 25.37 -39.14 1.42
CA LYS A 142 26.69 -39.05 0.76
C LYS A 142 27.40 -40.40 0.64
N HIS A 143 27.23 -41.28 1.64
CA HIS A 143 27.81 -42.62 1.62
C HIS A 143 26.96 -43.63 0.85
N SER A 144 25.67 -43.33 0.63
CA SER A 144 24.82 -44.15 -0.23
C SER A 144 25.16 -43.90 -1.71
N LYS A 145 25.60 -44.95 -2.42
CA LYS A 145 25.77 -44.93 -3.89
C LYS A 145 24.45 -45.22 -4.62
N GLN A 146 23.32 -44.76 -4.09
CA GLN A 146 22.03 -45.02 -4.73
C GLN A 146 21.91 -44.19 -6.03
N PRO A 147 21.55 -44.81 -7.17
CA PRO A 147 21.31 -44.05 -8.39
C PRO A 147 20.14 -43.07 -8.18
N PRO A 148 20.13 -41.92 -8.88
CA PRO A 148 19.03 -40.98 -8.81
C PRO A 148 17.71 -41.69 -9.15
N ARG A 149 16.74 -41.62 -8.23
CA ARG A 149 15.41 -42.22 -8.40
C ARG A 149 14.72 -41.59 -9.62
N LEU A 150 13.80 -42.33 -10.26
CA LEU A 150 12.97 -41.83 -11.36
C LEU A 150 12.32 -40.46 -11.05
N GLY A 151 11.89 -40.25 -9.80
CA GLY A 151 11.34 -38.98 -9.34
C GLY A 151 12.30 -37.79 -9.45
N CYS A 152 13.61 -37.98 -9.31
CA CYS A 152 14.61 -36.91 -9.50
C CYS A 152 14.66 -36.45 -10.96
N TYR A 153 14.58 -37.39 -11.91
CA TYR A 153 14.52 -37.08 -13.33
C TYR A 153 13.22 -36.38 -13.69
N MET A 154 12.07 -36.88 -13.21
CA MET A 154 10.77 -36.23 -13.44
C MET A 154 10.76 -34.79 -12.91
N ARG A 155 11.28 -34.57 -11.69
CA ARG A 155 11.41 -33.23 -11.10
C ARG A 155 12.32 -32.33 -11.93
N ARG A 156 13.44 -32.85 -12.44
CA ARG A 156 14.37 -32.08 -13.28
C ARG A 156 13.73 -31.68 -14.61
N VAL A 157 13.06 -32.61 -15.28
CA VAL A 157 12.35 -32.36 -16.54
C VAL A 157 11.24 -31.34 -16.31
N PHE A 158 10.45 -31.49 -15.25
CA PHE A 158 9.41 -30.54 -14.89
C PHE A 158 9.97 -29.14 -14.64
N ASN A 159 11.03 -29.00 -13.83
CA ASN A 159 11.65 -27.71 -13.53
C ASN A 159 12.20 -27.03 -14.79
N LEU A 160 12.86 -27.78 -15.68
CA LEU A 160 13.38 -27.24 -16.94
C LEU A 160 12.25 -26.83 -17.89
N SER A 161 11.18 -27.62 -17.96
CA SER A 161 9.99 -27.31 -18.77
C SER A 161 9.29 -26.06 -18.27
N LEU A 162 9.12 -25.94 -16.95
CA LEU A 162 8.54 -24.76 -16.31
C LEU A 162 9.42 -23.52 -16.54
N ALA A 163 10.74 -23.64 -16.40
CA ALA A 163 11.67 -22.55 -16.69
C ALA A 163 11.59 -22.11 -18.16
N GLY A 164 11.52 -23.06 -19.10
CA GLY A 164 11.35 -22.78 -20.52
C GLY A 164 10.02 -22.06 -20.82
N LEU A 165 8.92 -22.51 -20.20
CA LEU A 165 7.61 -21.88 -20.33
C LEU A 165 7.63 -20.43 -19.80
N ILE A 166 8.18 -20.21 -18.61
CA ILE A 166 8.28 -18.85 -18.03
C ILE A 166 9.15 -17.97 -18.93
N ALA A 167 10.30 -18.45 -19.39
CA ALA A 167 11.18 -17.70 -20.29
C ALA A 167 10.48 -17.29 -21.59
N TYR A 168 9.70 -18.21 -22.18
CA TYR A 168 8.88 -17.93 -23.36
C TYR A 168 7.81 -16.86 -23.08
N LEU A 169 7.06 -17.00 -21.98
CA LEU A 169 6.03 -16.03 -21.58
C LEU A 169 6.62 -14.66 -21.18
N SER A 170 7.89 -14.60 -20.77
CA SER A 170 8.61 -13.36 -20.48
C SER A 170 9.04 -12.58 -21.73
N ILE A 171 9.05 -13.18 -22.93
CA ILE A 171 9.44 -12.48 -24.17
C ILE A 171 8.62 -11.19 -24.41
N PRO A 172 7.27 -11.22 -24.46
CA PRO A 172 6.48 -10.01 -24.67
C PRO A 172 6.65 -8.98 -23.55
N VAL A 173 6.86 -9.44 -22.31
CA VAL A 173 7.08 -8.59 -21.13
C VAL A 173 8.40 -7.83 -21.27
N VAL A 174 9.48 -8.53 -21.60
CA VAL A 174 10.82 -7.93 -21.81
C VAL A 174 10.79 -6.99 -23.02
N GLN A 175 10.16 -7.38 -24.13
CA GLN A 175 9.99 -6.51 -25.30
C GLN A 175 9.25 -5.22 -24.92
N ASN A 176 8.19 -5.31 -24.13
CA ASN A 176 7.46 -4.15 -23.64
C ASN A 176 8.30 -3.25 -22.72
N LEU A 177 9.07 -3.84 -21.79
CA LEU A 177 9.96 -3.09 -20.90
C LEU A 177 11.07 -2.36 -21.68
N LEU A 178 11.63 -3.00 -22.71
CA LEU A 178 12.64 -2.39 -23.58
C LEU A 178 12.06 -1.35 -24.55
N SER A 179 10.75 -1.36 -24.77
CA SER A 179 10.09 -0.41 -25.67
C SER A 179 10.14 1.03 -25.14
N GLN A 180 10.04 1.99 -26.07
CA GLN A 180 9.95 3.42 -25.74
C GLN A 180 8.61 3.80 -25.09
N ARG A 181 7.55 3.02 -25.38
CA ARG A 181 6.19 3.20 -24.83
C ARG A 181 5.80 1.97 -24.03
N GLN A 182 6.37 1.85 -22.83
CA GLN A 182 6.07 0.74 -21.93
C GLN A 182 4.61 0.78 -21.44
N ALA A 183 3.90 -0.34 -21.58
CA ALA A 183 2.65 -0.59 -20.87
C ALA A 183 2.98 -1.18 -19.49
N MET A 184 2.52 -0.52 -18.42
CA MET A 184 2.68 -0.99 -17.04
C MET A 184 1.33 -1.47 -16.50
N ASN A 185 1.36 -2.31 -15.47
CA ASN A 185 0.16 -2.91 -14.86
C ASN A 185 -0.68 -3.70 -15.88
N THR A 186 0.01 -4.39 -16.79
CA THR A 186 -0.58 -5.11 -17.92
C THR A 186 -0.09 -6.55 -17.94
N SER A 187 -0.98 -7.48 -18.27
CA SER A 187 -0.63 -8.86 -18.54
C SER A 187 -0.70 -9.14 -20.05
N PHE A 188 0.20 -9.99 -20.53
CA PHE A 188 0.38 -10.29 -21.94
C PHE A 188 -0.15 -11.68 -22.30
N ASP A 189 -0.74 -12.40 -21.34
CA ASP A 189 -1.23 -13.75 -21.51
C ASP A 189 -2.59 -13.97 -20.79
N PRO A 190 -3.45 -14.92 -21.24
CA PRO A 190 -4.76 -15.14 -20.64
C PRO A 190 -4.72 -15.63 -19.19
N LEU A 191 -3.65 -16.35 -18.79
CA LEU A 191 -3.50 -16.93 -17.46
C LEU A 191 -2.85 -15.95 -16.47
N ARG A 192 -2.35 -14.81 -16.98
CA ARG A 192 -1.68 -13.74 -16.23
C ARG A 192 -0.47 -14.21 -15.42
N LEU A 193 0.25 -15.19 -15.96
CA LEU A 193 1.41 -15.79 -15.28
C LEU A 193 2.59 -14.83 -15.21
N VAL A 194 2.79 -14.02 -16.25
CA VAL A 194 3.84 -12.97 -16.28
C VAL A 194 3.20 -11.63 -16.67
N ASN A 195 3.58 -10.57 -15.99
CA ASN A 195 3.06 -9.23 -16.22
C ASN A 195 4.13 -8.18 -16.01
N THR A 196 3.85 -6.96 -16.46
CA THR A 196 4.57 -5.78 -15.99
C THR A 196 3.77 -5.13 -14.88
N TYR A 197 4.40 -4.90 -13.73
CA TYR A 197 3.77 -4.19 -12.62
C TYR A 197 4.70 -3.12 -12.05
N GLY A 198 4.13 -1.97 -11.71
CA GLY A 198 4.89 -0.85 -11.18
C GLY A 198 4.02 0.05 -10.31
N ALA A 199 4.39 0.19 -9.05
CA ALA A 199 3.77 1.12 -8.12
C ALA A 199 4.62 2.40 -7.98
N PHE A 200 3.96 3.54 -7.76
CA PHE A 200 4.61 4.84 -7.48
C PHE A 200 5.56 5.35 -8.58
N GLY A 201 5.26 5.07 -9.86
CA GLY A 201 5.98 5.68 -10.99
C GLY A 201 5.94 7.21 -10.97
N SER A 202 4.83 7.78 -10.48
CA SER A 202 4.68 9.21 -10.17
C SER A 202 4.43 9.43 -8.69
N VAL A 203 5.01 10.49 -8.13
CA VAL A 203 4.84 10.85 -6.71
C VAL A 203 4.09 12.17 -6.62
N THR A 204 2.99 12.18 -5.86
CA THR A 204 2.26 13.42 -5.62
C THR A 204 3.09 14.35 -4.73
N LYS A 205 3.06 15.66 -5.04
CA LYS A 205 3.83 16.68 -4.31
C LYS A 205 3.02 17.35 -3.21
N GLU A 206 1.71 17.18 -3.23
CA GLU A 206 0.80 17.73 -2.22
C GLU A 206 -0.09 16.63 -1.67
N ARG A 207 -0.25 16.62 -0.34
CA ARG A 207 -1.24 15.77 0.33
C ARG A 207 -2.58 16.50 0.37
N THR A 208 -3.60 15.94 -0.25
CA THR A 208 -4.97 16.41 -0.10
C THR A 208 -5.86 15.31 0.46
N GLU A 209 -6.93 15.72 1.14
CA GLU A 209 -7.85 14.84 1.86
C GLU A 209 -9.29 15.29 1.65
N VAL A 210 -10.17 14.31 1.50
CA VAL A 210 -11.62 14.52 1.51
C VAL A 210 -12.13 14.22 2.92
N ILE A 211 -12.79 15.21 3.53
CA ILE A 211 -13.34 15.14 4.88
C ILE A 211 -14.87 15.17 4.78
N PHE A 212 -15.52 14.10 5.24
CA PHE A 212 -16.98 14.05 5.31
C PHE A 212 -17.48 14.78 6.55
N GLU A 213 -18.55 15.56 6.39
CA GLU A 213 -19.16 16.33 7.46
C GLU A 213 -20.68 16.17 7.41
N GLY A 214 -21.32 15.97 8.55
CA GLY A 214 -22.77 15.93 8.68
C GLY A 214 -23.33 17.13 9.42
N THR A 215 -24.58 17.49 9.16
CA THR A 215 -25.32 18.51 9.94
C THR A 215 -26.80 18.20 10.05
N TYR A 216 -27.42 18.71 11.12
CA TYR A 216 -28.89 18.79 11.25
C TYR A 216 -29.46 20.10 10.68
N GLY A 217 -28.63 21.14 10.54
CA GLY A 217 -29.05 22.49 10.20
C GLY A 217 -29.30 22.71 8.71
N ASN A 218 -29.70 23.93 8.35
CA ASN A 218 -29.82 24.34 6.94
C ASN A 218 -28.43 24.44 6.30
N PRO A 219 -28.14 23.70 5.22
CA PRO A 219 -26.80 23.66 4.62
C PRO A 219 -26.35 24.99 3.99
N HIS A 220 -27.29 25.89 3.70
CA HIS A 220 -27.00 27.22 3.14
C HIS A 220 -26.77 28.29 4.21
N SER A 221 -27.01 27.98 5.48
CA SER A 221 -26.78 28.93 6.57
C SER A 221 -25.30 28.92 6.99
N SER A 222 -24.71 30.11 7.15
CA SER A 222 -23.33 30.28 7.63
C SER A 222 -23.15 29.84 9.09
N THR A 223 -24.23 29.72 9.86
CA THR A 223 -24.23 29.29 11.26
C THR A 223 -24.47 27.78 11.43
N ALA A 224 -24.63 27.03 10.33
CA ALA A 224 -24.81 25.60 10.39
C ALA A 224 -23.59 24.91 11.00
N LYS A 225 -23.80 24.15 12.08
CA LYS A 225 -22.76 23.36 12.72
C LYS A 225 -22.55 22.06 11.92
N TRP A 226 -21.37 21.92 11.33
CA TRP A 226 -20.94 20.72 10.62
C TRP A 226 -20.00 19.90 11.51
N GLU A 227 -20.26 18.61 11.65
CA GLU A 227 -19.47 17.70 12.48
C GLU A 227 -18.75 16.69 11.59
N GLU A 228 -17.43 16.58 11.75
CA GLU A 228 -16.54 15.77 10.90
C GLU A 228 -16.63 14.27 11.27
N TYR A 229 -16.69 13.41 10.25
CA TYR A 229 -16.48 11.98 10.39
C TYR A 229 -14.98 11.67 10.37
N GLU A 230 -14.49 10.93 11.36
CA GLU A 230 -13.08 10.52 11.40
C GLU A 230 -12.92 9.08 10.95
N PHE A 231 -12.04 8.87 9.97
CA PHE A 231 -11.66 7.55 9.49
C PHE A 231 -10.58 6.93 10.38
N LYS A 232 -10.32 5.63 10.26
CA LYS A 232 -9.46 4.88 11.19
C LYS A 232 -8.01 5.34 11.20
N CYS A 233 -7.40 5.51 10.04
CA CYS A 233 -5.96 5.76 9.94
C CYS A 233 -5.55 6.84 8.94
N LYS A 234 -6.36 7.19 7.94
CA LYS A 234 -6.01 8.29 7.03
C LYS A 234 -5.88 9.62 7.79
N PRO A 235 -5.12 10.61 7.29
CA PRO A 235 -5.10 11.95 7.86
C PRO A 235 -6.51 12.55 8.00
N GLY A 236 -6.77 13.17 9.15
CA GLY A 236 -8.07 13.69 9.57
C GLY A 236 -7.86 14.75 10.64
N ASN A 237 -8.18 14.44 11.89
CA ASN A 237 -7.83 15.29 13.03
C ASN A 237 -6.31 15.64 13.05
N VAL A 238 -6.00 16.92 13.14
CA VAL A 238 -4.63 17.45 13.08
C VAL A 238 -3.76 17.11 14.31
N THR A 239 -4.37 16.77 15.44
CA THR A 239 -3.66 16.34 16.66
C THR A 239 -3.47 14.84 16.73
N ARG A 240 -4.11 14.07 15.83
CA ARG A 240 -3.97 12.62 15.81
C ARG A 240 -2.64 12.22 15.16
N ALA A 241 -1.84 11.45 15.88
CA ALA A 241 -0.65 10.83 15.35
C ALA A 241 -1.02 9.85 14.20
N PRO A 242 -0.21 9.76 13.13
CA PRO A 242 -0.41 8.73 12.11
C PRO A 242 -0.39 7.32 12.72
N CYS A 243 -1.10 6.37 12.12
CA CYS A 243 -1.23 5.02 12.70
C CYS A 243 -0.11 4.07 12.25
N LEU A 244 0.20 3.07 13.05
CA LEU A 244 1.01 1.91 12.65
C LEU A 244 0.08 0.73 12.43
N ILE A 245 -0.06 0.27 11.18
CA ILE A 245 -1.07 -0.75 10.83
C ILE A 245 -0.53 -1.95 10.06
N SER A 246 0.74 -1.96 9.63
CA SER A 246 1.33 -3.11 8.94
C SER A 246 1.24 -4.38 9.81
N PRO A 247 0.82 -5.56 9.29
CA PRO A 247 0.53 -5.89 7.88
C PRO A 247 -0.92 -5.60 7.42
N TYR A 248 -1.79 -5.08 8.29
CA TYR A 248 -3.21 -4.88 8.01
C TYR A 248 -3.48 -3.81 6.93
N HIS A 249 -4.70 -3.80 6.39
CA HIS A 249 -5.13 -2.91 5.30
C HIS A 249 -6.51 -2.29 5.56
N TYR A 250 -6.56 -1.02 5.98
CA TYR A 250 -7.83 -0.26 5.96
C TYR A 250 -8.15 0.17 4.53
N ARG A 251 -8.89 -0.69 3.81
CA ARG A 251 -9.20 -0.49 2.39
C ARG A 251 -9.95 0.81 2.12
N LEU A 252 -10.88 1.20 3.00
CA LEU A 252 -11.64 2.45 2.83
C LEU A 252 -10.73 3.67 2.94
N ASP A 253 -9.92 3.76 4.00
CA ASP A 253 -8.92 4.82 4.20
C ASP A 253 -7.96 4.96 3.01
N TRP A 254 -7.51 3.82 2.47
CA TRP A 254 -6.65 3.82 1.29
C TRP A 254 -7.39 4.27 0.02
N LEU A 255 -8.65 3.86 -0.18
CA LEU A 255 -9.46 4.32 -1.31
C LEU A 255 -9.73 5.83 -1.24
N MET A 256 -9.92 6.38 -0.04
CA MET A 256 -10.07 7.83 0.16
C MET A 256 -8.85 8.62 -0.32
N TRP A 257 -7.65 8.06 -0.16
CA TRP A 257 -6.42 8.66 -0.70
C TRP A 257 -6.47 8.82 -2.22
N PHE A 258 -6.88 7.77 -2.95
CA PHE A 258 -7.08 7.87 -4.40
C PHE A 258 -8.18 8.86 -4.77
N ALA A 259 -9.26 8.88 -4.00
CA ALA A 259 -10.41 9.73 -4.28
C ALA A 259 -10.05 11.22 -4.17
N ALA A 260 -9.13 11.59 -3.27
CA ALA A 260 -8.65 12.96 -3.10
C ALA A 260 -7.93 13.53 -4.34
N PHE A 261 -7.43 12.68 -5.25
CA PHE A 261 -6.80 13.11 -6.51
C PHE A 261 -7.77 13.28 -7.68
N GLN A 262 -9.02 12.85 -7.50
CA GLN A 262 -10.05 12.85 -8.54
C GLN A 262 -11.25 13.67 -8.03
N ASN A 263 -12.29 13.81 -8.84
CA ASN A 263 -13.55 14.39 -8.42
C ASN A 263 -14.57 13.31 -8.01
N TYR A 264 -15.64 13.73 -7.33
CA TYR A 264 -16.71 12.83 -6.90
C TYR A 264 -17.45 12.17 -8.08
N GLN A 265 -17.50 12.81 -9.24
CA GLN A 265 -18.14 12.28 -10.45
C GLN A 265 -17.44 11.01 -10.97
N ARG A 266 -16.12 10.93 -10.85
CA ARG A 266 -15.34 9.72 -11.18
C ARG A 266 -15.36 8.67 -10.06
N ASN A 267 -15.88 9.01 -8.89
CA ASN A 267 -15.93 8.17 -7.71
C ASN A 267 -17.36 8.07 -7.16
N PRO A 268 -18.32 7.50 -7.91
CA PRO A 268 -19.72 7.43 -7.48
C PRO A 268 -19.94 6.67 -6.18
N TRP A 269 -19.01 5.77 -5.83
CA TRP A 269 -19.00 5.07 -4.54
C TRP A 269 -18.87 6.03 -3.35
N LEU A 270 -18.27 7.23 -3.50
CA LEU A 270 -18.20 8.25 -2.44
C LEU A 270 -19.58 8.84 -2.16
N ILE A 271 -20.38 9.08 -3.19
CA ILE A 271 -21.77 9.55 -3.01
C ILE A 271 -22.53 8.47 -2.26
N HIS A 272 -22.42 7.20 -2.68
CA HIS A 272 -23.07 6.08 -1.99
C HIS A 272 -22.62 5.95 -0.53
N LEU A 273 -21.32 6.10 -0.23
CA LEU A 273 -20.83 6.18 1.14
C LEU A 273 -21.50 7.34 1.91
N GLY A 274 -21.59 8.52 1.30
CA GLY A 274 -22.30 9.67 1.89
C GLY A 274 -23.76 9.37 2.19
N VAL A 275 -24.47 8.68 1.28
CA VAL A 275 -25.87 8.24 1.47
C VAL A 275 -26.00 7.25 2.61
N LYS A 276 -25.05 6.32 2.74
CA LYS A 276 -24.99 5.36 3.85
C LYS A 276 -24.76 6.05 5.20
N LEU A 277 -23.86 7.04 5.24
CA LEU A 277 -23.63 7.86 6.43
C LEU A 277 -24.84 8.75 6.78
N LEU A 278 -25.55 9.30 5.79
CA LEU A 278 -26.82 10.02 5.97
C LEU A 278 -27.92 9.17 6.62
N ALA A 279 -27.87 7.85 6.43
CA ALA A 279 -28.83 6.93 7.03
C ALA A 279 -28.35 6.33 8.38
N ASN A 280 -27.14 6.66 8.84
CA ASN A 280 -26.44 5.96 9.92
C ASN A 280 -26.44 4.42 9.72
N ASP A 281 -26.13 3.99 8.50
CA ASP A 281 -26.01 2.58 8.14
C ASP A 281 -24.89 1.90 8.97
N GLU A 282 -25.18 0.71 9.50
CA GLU A 282 -24.31 0.01 10.46
C GLU A 282 -23.00 -0.45 9.82
N ASP A 283 -23.07 -1.03 8.62
CA ASP A 283 -21.90 -1.51 7.88
C ASP A 283 -20.97 -0.34 7.54
N ALA A 284 -21.51 0.76 7.03
CA ALA A 284 -20.72 1.94 6.71
C ALA A 284 -20.12 2.59 7.97
N THR A 285 -20.90 2.70 9.05
CA THR A 285 -20.43 3.28 10.32
C THR A 285 -19.32 2.44 10.95
N SER A 286 -19.36 1.10 10.82
CA SER A 286 -18.30 0.20 11.33
C SER A 286 -16.91 0.42 10.70
N LEU A 287 -16.88 1.06 9.52
CA LEU A 287 -15.64 1.41 8.81
C LEU A 287 -15.08 2.78 9.25
N ILE A 288 -15.86 3.57 9.99
CA ILE A 288 -15.50 4.89 10.50
C ILE A 288 -15.01 4.75 11.95
N GLN A 289 -14.04 5.56 12.36
CA GLN A 289 -13.50 5.56 13.72
C GLN A 289 -14.38 6.35 14.69
N ASN A 290 -14.83 7.53 14.27
CA ASN A 290 -15.72 8.38 15.05
C ASN A 290 -16.85 8.88 14.14
N ASN A 291 -18.07 8.43 14.42
CA ASN A 291 -19.29 8.95 13.83
C ASN A 291 -19.97 9.90 14.84
N PRO A 292 -20.01 11.23 14.58
CA PRO A 292 -20.60 12.19 15.52
C PRO A 292 -22.12 12.01 15.75
N PHE A 293 -22.77 11.27 14.85
CA PHE A 293 -24.20 10.94 14.87
C PHE A 293 -24.50 9.54 15.39
N GLU A 294 -23.49 8.80 15.86
CA GLU A 294 -23.69 7.48 16.46
C GLU A 294 -24.56 7.57 17.72
N GLY A 295 -25.54 6.67 17.83
CA GLY A 295 -26.52 6.69 18.92
C GLY A 295 -27.52 7.86 18.88
N LYS A 296 -27.46 8.72 17.87
CA LYS A 296 -28.36 9.88 17.68
C LYS A 296 -29.21 9.73 16.41
N SER A 297 -30.10 10.69 16.16
CA SER A 297 -30.76 10.83 14.87
C SER A 297 -29.71 11.00 13.75
N PRO A 298 -29.91 10.40 12.56
CA PRO A 298 -29.03 10.63 11.42
C PRO A 298 -29.01 12.10 10.99
N PRO A 299 -27.89 12.58 10.41
CA PRO A 299 -27.82 13.95 9.91
C PRO A 299 -28.82 14.17 8.77
N ARG A 300 -29.31 15.41 8.62
CA ARG A 300 -30.21 15.78 7.51
C ARG A 300 -29.46 16.00 6.21
N PHE A 301 -28.22 16.50 6.33
CA PHE A 301 -27.35 16.78 5.21
C PHE A 301 -25.95 16.25 5.49
N ILE A 302 -25.29 15.78 4.45
CA ILE A 302 -23.87 15.44 4.47
C ILE A 302 -23.20 16.19 3.33
N ARG A 303 -21.96 16.60 3.55
CA ARG A 303 -21.09 17.16 2.51
C ARG A 303 -19.71 16.56 2.63
N ALA A 304 -18.87 16.83 1.63
CA ALA A 304 -17.45 16.54 1.75
C ALA A 304 -16.64 17.78 1.36
N GLU A 305 -15.63 18.07 2.16
CA GLU A 305 -14.75 19.21 1.99
C GLU A 305 -13.34 18.74 1.60
N HIS A 306 -12.68 19.50 0.74
CA HIS A 306 -11.33 19.21 0.27
C HIS A 306 -10.33 20.06 1.06
N TYR A 307 -9.37 19.39 1.69
CA TYR A 307 -8.32 20.04 2.47
C TYR A 307 -6.96 19.63 1.96
N ARG A 308 -6.02 20.56 1.97
CA ARG A 308 -4.59 20.28 1.80
C ARG A 308 -3.99 20.08 3.18
N TYR A 309 -3.29 18.97 3.36
CA TYR A 309 -2.58 18.62 4.58
C TYR A 309 -1.08 18.78 4.36
N ARG A 310 -0.37 19.21 5.40
CA ARG A 310 1.09 19.24 5.48
C ARG A 310 1.53 18.82 6.87
N TYR A 311 2.65 18.15 6.99
CA TYR A 311 3.23 17.88 8.30
C TYR A 311 3.62 19.18 9.00
N THR A 312 3.45 19.20 10.31
CA THR A 312 4.10 20.22 11.14
C THR A 312 5.61 20.00 11.12
N LYS A 313 6.39 21.08 11.27
CA LYS A 313 7.84 20.95 11.42
C LYS A 313 8.17 20.59 12.87
N ILE A 314 9.14 19.72 13.10
CA ILE A 314 9.73 19.43 14.41
C ILE A 314 10.16 20.76 15.02
N ASN A 315 9.92 20.91 16.31
CA ASN A 315 10.17 22.12 17.09
C ASN A 315 9.34 23.35 16.72
N SER A 316 8.43 23.28 15.73
CA SER A 316 7.46 24.35 15.47
C SER A 316 6.49 24.53 16.65
N LYS A 317 5.88 25.73 16.75
CA LYS A 317 4.87 26.02 17.78
C LYS A 317 3.70 25.04 17.71
N GLU A 318 3.30 24.65 16.51
CA GLU A 318 2.19 23.71 16.30
C GLU A 318 2.55 22.28 16.74
N ALA A 319 3.76 21.81 16.43
CA ALA A 319 4.23 20.49 16.88
C ALA A 319 4.33 20.43 18.41
N LYS A 320 4.83 21.50 19.06
CA LYS A 320 4.85 21.62 20.53
C LYS A 320 3.46 21.64 21.16
N ALA A 321 2.44 22.09 20.42
CA ALA A 321 1.04 22.03 20.80
C ALA A 321 0.37 20.67 20.49
N GLY A 322 1.13 19.64 20.12
CA GLY A 322 0.63 18.30 19.84
C GLY A 322 -0.01 18.11 18.45
N LYS A 323 0.17 19.07 17.52
CA LYS A 323 -0.33 18.94 16.15
C LYS A 323 0.69 18.23 15.28
N TRP A 324 0.28 17.15 14.62
CA TRP A 324 1.05 16.43 13.62
C TRP A 324 0.86 17.02 12.21
N TRP A 325 -0.29 17.64 11.98
CA TRP A 325 -0.67 18.17 10.68
C TRP A 325 -1.06 19.65 10.76
N LYS A 326 -0.83 20.36 9.67
CA LYS A 326 -1.51 21.62 9.33
C LYS A 326 -2.44 21.31 8.17
N ARG A 327 -3.66 21.84 8.22
CA ARG A 327 -4.61 21.73 7.11
C ARG A 327 -5.12 23.08 6.65
N THR A 328 -5.30 23.26 5.35
CA THR A 328 -5.92 24.44 4.75
C THR A 328 -7.05 23.99 3.83
N LYS A 329 -8.24 24.62 3.96
CA LYS A 329 -9.37 24.31 3.09
C LYS A 329 -9.05 24.74 1.66
N VAL A 330 -9.22 23.83 0.71
CA VAL A 330 -9.04 24.06 -0.72
C VAL A 330 -10.36 24.46 -1.36
N GLY A 331 -11.43 23.75 -1.03
CA GLY A 331 -12.77 24.00 -1.56
C GLY A 331 -13.76 22.89 -1.21
N SER A 332 -14.97 22.98 -1.75
CA SER A 332 -15.97 21.93 -1.62
C SER A 332 -15.65 20.77 -2.55
N TYR A 333 -15.66 19.54 -2.01
CA TYR A 333 -15.48 18.32 -2.81
C TYR A 333 -16.83 17.76 -3.26
N LEU A 334 -17.75 17.58 -2.33
CA LEU A 334 -19.12 17.14 -2.57
C LEU A 334 -20.06 18.18 -1.95
N PRO A 335 -20.98 18.78 -2.73
CA PRO A 335 -21.94 19.73 -2.19
C PRO A 335 -22.85 19.05 -1.15
N PRO A 336 -23.52 19.83 -0.28
CA PRO A 336 -24.50 19.28 0.65
C PRO A 336 -25.58 18.47 -0.07
N ILE A 337 -25.71 17.21 0.32
CA ILE A 337 -26.74 16.29 -0.18
C ILE A 337 -27.61 15.80 0.98
N SER A 338 -28.86 15.52 0.67
CA SER A 338 -29.86 14.87 1.54
C SER A 338 -30.36 13.57 0.89
N LEU A 339 -31.03 12.72 1.68
CA LEU A 339 -31.62 11.46 1.16
C LEU A 339 -32.63 11.70 0.03
N ASP A 340 -33.30 12.86 -0.01
CA ASP A 340 -34.22 13.20 -1.10
C ASP A 340 -33.48 13.61 -2.37
N SER A 341 -32.42 14.41 -2.24
CA SER A 341 -31.65 14.93 -3.38
C SER A 341 -30.90 13.85 -4.18
N VAL A 342 -30.64 12.69 -3.56
CA VAL A 342 -29.84 11.60 -4.16
C VAL A 342 -30.67 10.46 -4.74
N LYS A 343 -32.01 10.52 -4.66
CA LYS A 343 -32.90 9.43 -5.11
C LYS A 343 -32.66 9.05 -6.57
N ASP A 344 -32.57 10.04 -7.45
CA ASP A 344 -32.36 9.80 -8.88
C ASP A 344 -30.97 9.22 -9.16
N PHE A 345 -29.95 9.72 -8.47
CA PHE A 345 -28.59 9.17 -8.57
C PHE A 345 -28.54 7.70 -8.13
N MET A 346 -29.16 7.36 -6.99
CA MET A 346 -29.19 6.00 -6.48
C MET A 346 -29.91 5.05 -7.44
N LYS A 347 -31.01 5.52 -8.08
CA LYS A 347 -31.71 4.77 -9.12
C LYS A 347 -30.87 4.58 -10.38
N GLN A 348 -30.17 5.62 -10.85
CA GLN A 348 -29.30 5.55 -12.03
C GLN A 348 -28.14 4.58 -11.85
N MET A 349 -27.59 4.49 -10.63
CA MET A 349 -26.46 3.60 -10.32
C MET A 349 -26.87 2.19 -9.87
N ASP A 350 -28.17 1.90 -9.86
CA ASP A 350 -28.73 0.64 -9.35
C ASP A 350 -28.28 0.33 -7.89
N TYR A 351 -28.25 1.37 -7.06
CA TYR A 351 -27.90 1.27 -5.64
C TYR A 351 -29.15 1.23 -4.77
N THR A 352 -29.20 0.28 -3.84
CA THR A 352 -30.28 0.17 -2.86
C THR A 352 -30.23 1.30 -1.84
N MET A 353 -31.35 2.00 -1.65
CA MET A 353 -31.46 3.00 -0.59
C MET A 353 -31.30 2.37 0.80
N PRO A 354 -30.43 2.91 1.67
CA PRO A 354 -30.22 2.37 3.01
C PRO A 354 -31.46 2.55 3.88
N ARG A 355 -31.69 1.60 4.79
CA ARG A 355 -32.75 1.72 5.79
C ARG A 355 -32.30 2.69 6.86
N ILE A 356 -33.09 3.73 7.10
CA ILE A 356 -32.84 4.70 8.17
C ILE A 356 -32.94 3.97 9.51
N ARG A 357 -31.86 3.99 10.30
CA ARG A 357 -31.87 3.47 11.66
C ARG A 357 -32.79 4.34 12.52
N LYS A 358 -34.04 3.89 12.71
CA LYS A 358 -34.95 4.50 13.69
C LYS A 358 -34.41 4.19 15.09
N MET A 359 -34.28 5.21 15.94
CA MET A 359 -33.88 5.00 17.33
C MET A 359 -34.82 3.99 17.98
N ARG A 360 -34.29 2.92 18.57
CA ARG A 360 -35.03 2.18 19.59
C ARG A 360 -35.21 3.16 20.74
N LYS A 361 -36.45 3.61 20.97
CA LYS A 361 -36.79 4.31 22.22
C LYS A 361 -36.48 3.32 23.34
N HIS A 362 -35.48 3.64 24.15
CA HIS A 362 -35.28 2.98 25.44
C HIS A 362 -36.16 3.64 26.48
#